data_AF-A0AAN8YUM7-F1
#
_entry.id   AF-A0AAN8YUM7-F1
#
_cell.length_a   1.000
_cell.length_b   1.000
_cell.length_c   1.000
_cell.angle_alpha   90.00
_cell.angle_beta   90.00
_cell.angle_gamma   90.00
#
_symmetry.space_group_name_H-M   'P 1'
#
loop_
_entity.id
_entity.type
_entity.pdbx_description
1 polymer ?
#
loop_
_entity_poly.entity_id
_entity_poly.type
_entity_poly.pdbx_seq_one_letter_code
_entity_poly.pdbx_strand_id
1 'polypeptide(L)'
;MAIARRGAGALILLLLCLVLVSCDAKFGRFSGLMAGSSFKRGRMDPNAKAFDVLSFGAKAGGQFDNRQAFIAAWQAACQSPVSAKLVIPRGVFLLSAVIFQGPCVNPIGVELKGNIMATPDFSSTDPEDMITFNEIKGLIITGGGTLDGQGARVWPLNECKRTSNCKPFPLNLKLSKVENAFVRGIHSINSKGFHIGANMCRNIRFFSLTIIAPEDSPNTDGIHISRSEIVRISKNIISSGDDCVSLGQGSKNVTVTKTICGPGHGISVGSLGKYANEEDVVGLIVKNCTLTRTDNGVRIKTWPGSPPSQAIGFLFSDIIMDNVRNPIIIDQNYCNTHKCFGKPPSNVKISDIRFENIRGTTITPTAVTFSCSATFHCQNIHLDNINLQYIPDHAAYGSRASGPFVSVCQNVKVGYTGFQSPPPCP
;
A
#
# COMPACT_ATOMS: atom_id res chain seq x y z
N MET A 1 -12.68 60.10 -66.25
CA MET A 1 -13.97 59.67 -65.66
C MET A 1 -14.25 60.60 -64.48
N ALA A 2 -15.46 61.17 -64.47
CA ALA A 2 -15.91 62.31 -63.67
C ALA A 2 -15.75 62.11 -62.12
N ILE A 3 -15.31 63.13 -61.37
CA ILE A 3 -16.11 64.05 -60.49
C ILE A 3 -16.83 63.25 -59.36
N ALA A 4 -16.83 63.54 -58.05
CA ALA A 4 -16.64 64.75 -57.25
C ALA A 4 -16.56 64.40 -55.74
N ARG A 5 -15.92 65.32 -54.99
CA ARG A 5 -16.30 65.97 -53.71
C ARG A 5 -16.57 65.16 -52.42
N ARG A 6 -15.73 65.51 -51.44
CA ARG A 6 -16.01 66.11 -50.10
C ARG A 6 -17.05 65.44 -49.18
N GLY A 7 -16.57 65.05 -48.01
CA GLY A 7 -16.94 65.74 -46.77
C GLY A 7 -17.84 64.98 -45.78
N ALA A 8 -17.33 64.87 -44.55
CA ALA A 8 -18.01 64.82 -43.25
C ALA A 8 -18.98 63.66 -42.93
N GLY A 9 -18.95 63.20 -41.66
CA GLY A 9 -20.16 62.65 -41.04
C GLY A 9 -19.95 61.48 -40.08
N ALA A 10 -20.03 61.81 -38.80
CA ALA A 10 -20.41 61.04 -37.61
C ALA A 10 -21.18 59.70 -37.76
N LEU A 11 -20.85 58.80 -36.82
CA LEU A 11 -21.74 58.07 -35.89
C LEU A 11 -23.06 57.48 -36.44
N ILE A 12 -23.16 56.16 -36.51
CA ILE A 12 -24.46 55.44 -36.52
C ILE A 12 -24.40 54.24 -35.57
N LEU A 13 -25.14 54.38 -34.47
CA LEU A 13 -25.71 53.28 -33.67
C LEU A 13 -26.73 52.53 -34.53
N LEU A 14 -26.73 51.19 -34.51
CA LEU A 14 -27.88 50.40 -34.92
C LEU A 14 -28.17 49.30 -33.90
N LEU A 15 -29.38 49.44 -33.36
CA LEU A 15 -30.09 48.65 -32.36
C LEU A 15 -31.25 47.95 -33.11
N LEU A 16 -31.83 46.91 -32.49
CA LEU A 16 -33.13 46.23 -32.80
C LEU A 16 -33.04 45.06 -33.80
N CYS A 17 -33.74 43.92 -33.68
CA CYS A 17 -34.84 43.46 -32.81
C CYS A 17 -34.92 41.91 -32.93
N LEU A 18 -35.05 41.12 -31.85
CA LEU A 18 -36.31 40.56 -31.27
C LEU A 18 -37.16 39.70 -32.23
N VAL A 19 -37.27 38.39 -31.94
CA VAL A 19 -38.56 37.69 -31.79
C VAL A 19 -38.45 36.62 -30.70
N LEU A 20 -39.30 36.79 -29.68
CA LEU A 20 -39.64 35.82 -28.65
C LEU A 20 -40.64 34.81 -29.22
N VAL A 21 -40.44 33.52 -28.95
CA VAL A 21 -41.54 32.55 -28.87
C VAL A 21 -41.47 31.88 -27.51
N SER A 22 -42.47 32.19 -26.71
CA SER A 22 -42.82 31.60 -25.44
C SER A 22 -43.41 30.20 -25.64
N CYS A 23 -43.03 29.26 -24.79
CA CYS A 23 -43.92 28.17 -24.40
C CYS A 23 -43.62 27.76 -22.96
N ASP A 24 -44.59 28.01 -22.08
CA ASP A 24 -44.60 27.56 -20.69
C ASP A 24 -44.70 26.04 -20.61
N ALA A 25 -43.81 25.41 -19.84
CA ALA A 25 -44.06 24.10 -19.25
C ALA A 25 -43.42 24.00 -17.86
N LYS A 26 -44.26 23.64 -16.89
CA LYS A 26 -44.02 23.58 -15.45
C LYS A 26 -43.09 22.43 -15.04
N PHE A 27 -42.37 22.69 -13.94
CA PHE A 27 -41.95 21.77 -12.88
C PHE A 27 -41.01 20.59 -13.19
N GLY A 28 -39.83 20.63 -12.54
CA GLY A 28 -38.96 19.48 -12.35
C GLY A 28 -37.62 19.86 -11.72
N ARG A 29 -37.57 19.94 -10.39
CA ARG A 29 -36.37 20.23 -9.59
C ARG A 29 -35.32 19.15 -9.84
N PHE A 30 -34.31 19.41 -10.67
CA PHE A 30 -33.16 18.52 -10.85
C PHE A 30 -32.24 18.58 -9.62
N SER A 31 -32.54 17.77 -8.61
CA SER A 31 -31.59 17.40 -7.55
C SER A 31 -30.64 16.33 -8.08
N GLY A 32 -29.66 16.75 -8.88
CA GLY A 32 -28.69 15.85 -9.53
C GLY A 32 -27.27 16.41 -9.48
N LEU A 33 -26.79 16.87 -8.32
CA LEU A 33 -25.44 17.44 -8.20
C LEU A 33 -24.89 17.39 -6.76
N MET A 34 -24.82 16.22 -6.12
CA MET A 34 -24.11 16.06 -4.84
C MET A 34 -23.31 14.76 -4.66
N ALA A 35 -23.62 13.69 -5.39
CA ALA A 35 -22.98 12.37 -5.20
C ALA A 35 -21.47 12.34 -5.55
N GLY A 36 -21.03 13.12 -6.55
CA GLY A 36 -19.63 13.14 -7.02
C GLY A 36 -18.61 13.77 -6.05
N SER A 37 -19.06 14.53 -5.04
CA SER A 37 -18.15 15.24 -4.11
C SER A 37 -17.82 14.45 -2.85
N SER A 38 -18.67 13.47 -2.46
CA SER A 38 -18.50 12.67 -1.26
C SER A 38 -17.47 11.55 -1.46
N PHE A 39 -17.49 10.91 -2.63
CA PHE A 39 -16.55 9.85 -2.98
C PHE A 39 -15.10 10.38 -3.06
N LYS A 40 -14.89 11.55 -3.67
CA LYS A 40 -13.58 12.25 -3.71
C LYS A 40 -13.00 12.54 -2.31
N ARG A 41 -13.88 12.73 -1.32
CA ARG A 41 -13.55 12.97 0.09
C ARG A 41 -13.51 11.70 0.95
N GLY A 42 -13.81 10.53 0.39
CA GLY A 42 -13.77 9.28 1.16
C GLY A 42 -14.87 9.15 2.19
N ARG A 43 -16.05 9.69 1.91
CA ARG A 43 -17.19 9.61 2.80
C ARG A 43 -18.26 8.76 2.15
N MET A 44 -18.67 7.73 2.87
CA MET A 44 -19.84 6.93 2.53
C MET A 44 -21.07 7.84 2.54
N ASP A 45 -21.95 7.65 1.58
CA ASP A 45 -23.23 8.36 1.53
C ASP A 45 -24.07 7.94 2.76
N PRO A 46 -24.45 8.87 3.64
CA PRO A 46 -25.23 8.55 4.84
C PRO A 46 -26.61 7.99 4.50
N ASN A 47 -27.13 8.29 3.30
CA ASN A 47 -28.43 7.84 2.80
C ASN A 47 -28.32 6.61 1.90
N ALA A 48 -27.14 6.00 1.78
CA ALA A 48 -26.96 4.78 0.99
C ALA A 48 -27.87 3.66 1.52
N LYS A 49 -28.56 2.98 0.59
CA LYS A 49 -29.38 1.81 0.90
C LYS A 49 -28.51 0.74 1.56
N ALA A 50 -28.90 0.32 2.76
CA ALA A 50 -28.18 -0.68 3.52
C ALA A 50 -28.59 -2.10 3.11
N PHE A 51 -27.60 -2.94 2.83
CA PHE A 51 -27.73 -4.38 2.63
C PHE A 51 -27.01 -5.05 3.79
N ASP A 52 -27.75 -5.32 4.87
CA ASP A 52 -27.23 -5.98 6.07
C ASP A 52 -27.09 -7.48 5.83
N VAL A 53 -25.91 -8.03 6.07
CA VAL A 53 -25.63 -9.47 5.89
C VAL A 53 -26.57 -10.37 6.69
N LEU A 54 -27.12 -9.90 7.83
CA LEU A 54 -28.09 -10.64 8.63
C LEU A 54 -29.41 -10.84 7.86
N SER A 55 -29.85 -9.85 7.08
CA SER A 55 -31.04 -9.94 6.23
C SER A 55 -30.88 -10.94 5.08
N PHE A 56 -29.65 -11.38 4.81
CA PHE A 56 -29.32 -12.40 3.82
C PHE A 56 -28.95 -13.75 4.48
N GLY A 57 -29.26 -13.92 5.76
CA GLY A 57 -29.11 -15.19 6.47
C GLY A 57 -27.76 -15.39 7.17
N ALA A 58 -26.92 -14.35 7.28
CA ALA A 58 -25.71 -14.44 8.09
C ALA A 58 -26.07 -14.64 9.57
N LYS A 59 -25.25 -15.43 10.26
CA LYS A 59 -25.36 -15.75 11.67
C LYS A 59 -24.08 -15.32 12.38
N ALA A 60 -24.22 -14.37 13.30
CA ALA A 60 -23.16 -14.02 14.23
C ALA A 60 -22.92 -15.15 15.26
N GLY A 61 -21.77 -15.12 15.92
CA GLY A 61 -21.37 -16.08 16.96
C GLY A 61 -20.13 -16.90 16.63
N GLY A 62 -19.54 -16.72 15.43
CA GLY A 62 -18.26 -17.37 15.06
C GLY A 62 -18.34 -18.89 14.81
N GLN A 63 -19.54 -19.47 14.75
CA GLN A 63 -19.74 -20.92 14.60
C GLN A 63 -20.13 -21.34 13.17
N PHE A 64 -20.90 -20.49 12.48
CA PHE A 64 -21.42 -20.78 11.14
C PHE A 64 -20.63 -20.02 10.09
N ASP A 65 -20.23 -20.69 9.01
CA ASP A 65 -19.65 -20.02 7.86
C ASP A 65 -20.71 -19.14 7.16
N ASN A 66 -20.37 -17.86 7.01
CA ASN A 66 -21.26 -16.83 6.47
C ASN A 66 -21.03 -16.53 4.98
N ARG A 67 -20.14 -17.26 4.29
CA ARG A 67 -19.76 -16.98 2.88
C ARG A 67 -20.95 -16.73 1.97
N GLN A 68 -21.97 -17.60 1.99
CA GLN A 68 -23.12 -17.48 1.08
C GLN A 68 -23.97 -16.25 1.37
N ALA A 69 -24.24 -15.95 2.64
CA ALA A 69 -24.99 -14.76 3.03
C ALA A 69 -24.26 -13.46 2.65
N PHE A 70 -22.93 -13.45 2.82
CA PHE A 70 -22.09 -12.31 2.44
C PHE A 70 -22.08 -12.09 0.93
N ILE A 71 -21.96 -13.16 0.13
CA ILE A 71 -22.04 -13.10 -1.34
C ILE A 71 -23.40 -12.57 -1.79
N ALA A 72 -24.49 -13.10 -1.25
CA ALA A 72 -25.85 -12.69 -1.63
C ALA A 72 -26.10 -11.20 -1.30
N ALA A 73 -25.70 -10.76 -0.10
CA ALA A 73 -25.80 -9.37 0.31
C ALA A 73 -24.96 -8.44 -0.58
N TRP A 74 -23.74 -8.86 -0.91
CA TRP A 74 -22.85 -8.12 -1.81
C TRP A 74 -23.46 -7.97 -3.21
N GLN A 75 -23.94 -9.07 -3.81
CA GLN A 75 -24.52 -9.05 -5.15
C GLN A 75 -25.72 -8.10 -5.20
N ALA A 76 -26.61 -8.15 -4.20
CA ALA A 76 -27.75 -7.25 -4.11
C ALA A 76 -27.33 -5.77 -3.95
N ALA A 77 -26.31 -5.48 -3.15
CA ALA A 77 -25.78 -4.14 -2.98
C ALA A 77 -25.09 -3.60 -4.24
N CYS A 78 -24.24 -4.42 -4.87
CA CYS A 78 -23.44 -4.08 -6.04
C CYS A 78 -24.31 -3.83 -7.29
N GLN A 79 -25.45 -4.51 -7.40
CA GLN A 79 -26.43 -4.32 -8.47
C GLN A 79 -27.53 -3.29 -8.14
N SER A 80 -27.43 -2.59 -7.01
CA SER A 80 -28.41 -1.59 -6.62
C SER A 80 -28.43 -0.41 -7.62
N PRO A 81 -29.61 0.02 -8.12
CA PRO A 81 -29.71 1.17 -9.01
C PRO A 81 -29.48 2.50 -8.28
N VAL A 82 -29.53 2.48 -6.95
CA VAL A 82 -29.25 3.62 -6.07
C VAL A 82 -27.96 3.40 -5.29
N SER A 83 -27.40 4.48 -4.73
CA SER A 83 -26.30 4.46 -3.76
C SER A 83 -26.53 3.39 -2.69
N ALA A 84 -25.55 2.50 -2.50
CA ALA A 84 -25.69 1.30 -1.68
C ALA A 84 -24.45 1.02 -0.83
N LYS A 85 -24.69 0.32 0.27
CA LYS A 85 -23.64 -0.19 1.15
C LYS A 85 -23.94 -1.61 1.63
N LEU A 86 -22.91 -2.44 1.66
CA LEU A 86 -22.90 -3.69 2.42
C LEU A 86 -22.67 -3.33 3.90
N VAL A 87 -23.49 -3.85 4.80
CA VAL A 87 -23.35 -3.64 6.24
C VAL A 87 -23.01 -4.96 6.91
N ILE A 88 -21.89 -4.99 7.62
CA ILE A 88 -21.50 -6.07 8.52
C ILE A 88 -21.70 -5.53 9.95
N PRO A 89 -22.83 -5.83 10.61
CA PRO A 89 -23.14 -5.25 11.91
C PRO A 89 -22.22 -5.79 12.99
N ARG A 90 -22.36 -5.27 14.22
CA ARG A 90 -21.59 -5.78 15.36
C ARG A 90 -21.90 -7.26 15.60
N GLY A 91 -20.87 -8.05 15.85
CA GLY A 91 -20.95 -9.50 15.99
C GLY A 91 -19.65 -10.14 15.53
N VAL A 92 -19.50 -11.44 15.78
CA VAL A 92 -18.39 -12.25 15.25
C VAL A 92 -18.93 -13.13 14.13
N PHE A 93 -18.40 -12.98 12.92
CA PHE A 93 -18.81 -13.74 11.74
C PHE A 93 -17.65 -14.61 11.28
N LEU A 94 -17.82 -15.93 11.38
CA LEU A 94 -16.90 -16.86 10.74
C LEU A 94 -17.11 -16.77 9.22
N LEU A 95 -16.02 -16.64 8.46
CA LEU A 95 -16.06 -16.44 7.03
C LEU A 95 -14.97 -17.25 6.35
N SER A 96 -15.37 -18.20 5.51
CA SER A 96 -14.46 -18.78 4.51
C SER A 96 -14.20 -17.76 3.40
N ALA A 97 -13.12 -17.96 2.63
CA ALA A 97 -12.69 -17.01 1.60
C ALA A 97 -13.85 -16.53 0.71
N VAL A 98 -13.90 -15.23 0.40
CA VAL A 98 -14.95 -14.65 -0.42
C VAL A 98 -14.39 -13.66 -1.43
N ILE A 99 -14.94 -13.70 -2.65
CA ILE A 99 -14.68 -12.72 -3.70
C ILE A 99 -15.93 -11.87 -3.89
N PHE A 100 -15.79 -10.59 -3.55
CA PHE A 100 -16.73 -9.53 -3.85
C PHE A 100 -16.42 -8.97 -5.24
N GLN A 101 -17.11 -9.52 -6.22
CA GLN A 101 -16.91 -9.27 -7.65
C GLN A 101 -17.70 -8.04 -8.11
N GLY A 102 -17.05 -7.19 -8.91
CA GLY A 102 -17.68 -6.14 -9.72
C GLY A 102 -17.86 -6.55 -11.19
N PRO A 103 -18.19 -5.60 -12.10
CA PRO A 103 -18.44 -4.20 -11.82
C PRO A 103 -19.76 -3.99 -11.05
N CYS A 104 -19.77 -3.00 -10.15
CA CYS A 104 -21.00 -2.52 -9.52
C CYS A 104 -21.64 -1.41 -10.34
N VAL A 105 -22.96 -1.33 -10.28
CA VAL A 105 -23.75 -0.30 -10.99
C VAL A 105 -23.38 1.11 -10.51
N ASN A 106 -23.11 1.26 -9.21
CA ASN A 106 -22.72 2.50 -8.56
C ASN A 106 -21.47 2.29 -7.68
N PRO A 107 -20.73 3.37 -7.33
CA PRO A 107 -19.75 3.30 -6.24
C PRO A 107 -20.39 2.75 -4.96
N ILE A 108 -19.67 1.86 -4.28
CA ILE A 108 -20.23 1.05 -3.20
C ILE A 108 -19.48 1.24 -1.88
N GLY A 109 -20.26 1.27 -0.80
CA GLY A 109 -19.77 1.27 0.57
C GLY A 109 -19.72 -0.12 1.20
N VAL A 110 -18.77 -0.34 2.11
CA VAL A 110 -18.72 -1.48 3.02
C VAL A 110 -18.55 -0.93 4.43
N GLU A 111 -19.60 -1.07 5.23
CA GLU A 111 -19.66 -0.64 6.62
C GLU A 111 -19.39 -1.84 7.53
N LEU A 112 -18.11 -2.08 7.80
CA LEU A 112 -17.59 -3.14 8.66
C LEU A 112 -17.59 -2.67 10.13
N LYS A 113 -18.62 -3.03 10.89
CA LYS A 113 -18.71 -2.77 12.35
C LYS A 113 -18.40 -4.00 13.21
N GLY A 114 -18.60 -5.19 12.65
CA GLY A 114 -18.33 -6.46 13.32
C GLY A 114 -16.89 -6.95 13.16
N ASN A 115 -16.65 -8.12 13.74
CA ASN A 115 -15.41 -8.88 13.58
C ASN A 115 -15.66 -10.03 12.61
N ILE A 116 -14.86 -10.08 11.55
CA ILE A 116 -14.82 -11.20 10.62
C ILE A 116 -13.64 -12.07 11.02
N MET A 117 -13.92 -13.34 11.29
CA MET A 117 -12.92 -14.34 11.68
C MET A 117 -12.76 -15.33 10.53
N ALA A 118 -11.54 -15.48 10.02
CA ALA A 118 -11.26 -16.43 8.96
C ALA A 118 -11.50 -17.86 9.45
N THR A 119 -11.92 -18.75 8.54
CA THR A 119 -11.92 -20.18 8.84
C THR A 119 -10.51 -20.66 9.20
N PRO A 120 -10.40 -21.59 10.17
CA PRO A 120 -9.10 -22.12 10.59
C PRO A 120 -8.51 -23.12 9.61
N ASP A 121 -9.34 -23.70 8.73
CA ASP A 121 -8.92 -24.77 7.83
C ASP A 121 -8.01 -24.23 6.72
N PHE A 122 -6.81 -24.81 6.68
CA PHE A 122 -5.77 -24.56 5.68
C PHE A 122 -5.51 -25.81 4.82
N SER A 123 -6.51 -26.68 4.69
CA SER A 123 -6.39 -27.97 4.00
C SER A 123 -6.51 -27.88 2.48
N SER A 124 -6.82 -26.69 1.93
CA SER A 124 -6.94 -26.52 0.49
C SER A 124 -5.58 -26.56 -0.19
N THR A 125 -5.53 -27.21 -1.35
CA THR A 125 -4.37 -27.20 -2.23
C THR A 125 -4.15 -25.82 -2.85
N ASP A 126 -5.10 -24.89 -2.78
CA ASP A 126 -4.94 -23.51 -3.22
C ASP A 126 -5.58 -22.58 -2.18
N PRO A 127 -4.79 -21.93 -1.29
CA PRO A 127 -5.36 -21.10 -0.25
C PRO A 127 -5.85 -19.76 -0.84
N GLU A 128 -7.15 -19.52 -0.74
CA GLU A 128 -7.79 -18.28 -1.18
C GLU A 128 -7.67 -17.17 -0.12
N ASP A 129 -7.50 -15.93 -0.57
CA ASP A 129 -7.54 -14.73 0.27
C ASP A 129 -8.89 -14.60 0.99
N MET A 130 -8.89 -14.21 2.28
CA MET A 130 -10.09 -14.17 3.12
C MET A 130 -11.18 -13.28 2.51
N ILE A 131 -10.85 -12.05 2.12
CA ILE A 131 -11.75 -11.15 1.41
C ILE A 131 -11.01 -10.55 0.23
N THR A 132 -11.52 -10.79 -0.98
CA THR A 132 -11.06 -10.14 -2.20
C THR A 132 -12.14 -9.23 -2.77
N PHE A 133 -11.81 -7.96 -3.00
CA PHE A 133 -12.60 -7.07 -3.85
C PHE A 133 -11.97 -7.02 -5.24
N ASN A 134 -12.72 -7.42 -6.26
CA ASN A 134 -12.19 -7.58 -7.62
C ASN A 134 -12.98 -6.74 -8.64
N GLU A 135 -12.26 -5.99 -9.48
CA GLU A 135 -12.81 -5.24 -10.63
C GLU A 135 -13.91 -4.23 -10.26
N ILE A 136 -13.63 -3.40 -9.26
CA ILE A 136 -14.57 -2.40 -8.72
C ILE A 136 -14.08 -0.98 -9.02
N LYS A 137 -14.99 -0.13 -9.49
CA LYS A 137 -14.77 1.31 -9.62
C LYS A 137 -15.56 2.05 -8.54
N GLY A 138 -14.85 2.60 -7.56
CA GLY A 138 -15.45 3.30 -6.44
C GLY A 138 -15.79 2.36 -5.27
N LEU A 139 -14.86 2.18 -4.34
CA LEU A 139 -15.03 1.37 -3.13
C LEU A 139 -14.68 2.16 -1.86
N ILE A 140 -15.54 2.15 -0.85
CA ILE A 140 -15.21 2.67 0.50
C ILE A 140 -15.37 1.55 1.52
N ILE A 141 -14.31 1.23 2.26
CA ILE A 141 -14.36 0.29 3.39
C ILE A 141 -14.08 1.08 4.68
N THR A 142 -15.00 1.02 5.63
CA THR A 142 -14.92 1.76 6.91
C THR A 142 -15.73 1.04 7.99
N GLY A 143 -15.66 1.52 9.24
CA GLY A 143 -16.64 1.15 10.28
C GLY A 143 -16.05 0.72 11.61
N GLY A 144 -14.72 0.58 11.72
CA GLY A 144 -14.06 0.25 12.98
C GLY A 144 -13.99 -1.24 13.31
N GLY A 145 -14.57 -2.11 12.48
CA GLY A 145 -14.53 -3.55 12.70
C GLY A 145 -13.19 -4.20 12.37
N THR A 146 -13.09 -5.49 12.66
CA THR A 146 -11.84 -6.26 12.64
C THR A 146 -11.88 -7.38 11.61
N LEU A 147 -10.78 -7.57 10.89
CA LEU A 147 -10.48 -8.77 10.10
C LEU A 147 -9.46 -9.61 10.88
N ASP A 148 -9.86 -10.76 11.40
CA ASP A 148 -9.00 -11.68 12.14
C ASP A 148 -8.67 -12.91 11.28
N GLY A 149 -7.41 -13.03 10.89
CA GLY A 149 -6.95 -14.07 9.97
C GLY A 149 -6.74 -15.45 10.62
N GLN A 150 -6.75 -15.54 11.95
CA GLN A 150 -6.48 -16.77 12.70
C GLN A 150 -5.13 -17.44 12.34
N GLY A 151 -4.10 -16.62 12.06
CA GLY A 151 -2.81 -17.03 11.53
C GLY A 151 -1.99 -17.98 12.41
N ALA A 152 -2.13 -17.89 13.74
CA ALA A 152 -1.38 -18.72 14.69
C ALA A 152 -1.49 -20.23 14.45
N ARG A 153 -2.60 -20.69 13.87
CA ARG A 153 -2.83 -22.11 13.56
C ARG A 153 -2.06 -22.59 12.32
N VAL A 154 -1.64 -21.68 11.45
CA VAL A 154 -1.00 -22.03 10.16
C VAL A 154 0.46 -21.60 10.08
N TRP A 155 0.90 -20.62 10.87
CA TRP A 155 2.30 -20.17 10.89
C TRP A 155 3.33 -21.30 11.09
N PRO A 156 3.10 -22.31 11.97
CA PRO A 156 4.01 -23.45 12.10
C PRO A 156 4.16 -24.31 10.83
N LEU A 157 3.21 -24.20 9.89
CA LEU A 157 3.19 -24.92 8.62
C LEU A 157 3.94 -24.17 7.50
N ASN A 158 4.51 -22.99 7.78
CA ASN A 158 5.21 -22.21 6.76
C ASN A 158 6.58 -22.83 6.42
N GLU A 159 6.64 -23.48 5.26
CA GLU A 159 7.88 -24.07 4.73
C GLU A 159 8.61 -23.18 3.72
N CYS A 160 8.20 -21.92 3.51
CA CYS A 160 8.79 -21.03 2.49
C CYS A 160 10.26 -20.68 2.71
N LYS A 161 10.77 -20.89 3.93
CA LYS A 161 12.21 -20.78 4.22
C LYS A 161 12.99 -22.05 3.85
N ARG A 162 12.31 -23.20 3.72
CA ARG A 162 12.92 -24.53 3.53
C ARG A 162 12.77 -25.05 2.10
N THR A 163 11.67 -24.73 1.44
CA THR A 163 11.34 -25.27 0.11
C THR A 163 11.03 -24.13 -0.87
N SER A 164 11.45 -24.29 -2.12
CA SER A 164 11.10 -23.34 -3.18
C SER A 164 9.68 -23.51 -3.71
N ASN A 165 9.02 -24.63 -3.37
CA ASN A 165 7.67 -24.97 -3.79
C ASN A 165 6.64 -24.67 -2.69
N CYS A 166 6.94 -23.68 -1.84
CA CYS A 166 6.00 -23.25 -0.83
C CYS A 166 4.88 -22.41 -1.46
N LYS A 167 3.69 -22.48 -0.88
CA LYS A 167 2.55 -21.65 -1.28
C LYS A 167 2.48 -20.43 -0.36
N PRO A 168 2.26 -19.23 -0.92
CA PRO A 168 2.04 -18.06 -0.09
C PRO A 168 0.79 -18.27 0.76
N PHE A 169 0.84 -17.80 2.00
CA PHE A 169 -0.33 -17.78 2.85
C PHE A 169 -1.31 -16.68 2.43
N PRO A 170 -2.62 -16.92 2.59
CA PRO A 170 -3.66 -16.04 2.09
C PRO A 170 -3.73 -14.75 2.89
N LEU A 171 -4.18 -13.70 2.22
CA LEU A 171 -4.31 -12.37 2.79
C LEU A 171 -5.63 -12.22 3.55
N ASN A 172 -5.67 -11.33 4.55
CA ASN A 172 -6.94 -10.91 5.15
C ASN A 172 -7.78 -10.07 4.18
N LEU A 173 -7.15 -9.15 3.44
CA LEU A 173 -7.83 -8.26 2.50
C LEU A 173 -7.02 -8.08 1.21
N LYS A 174 -7.65 -8.32 0.07
CA LYS A 174 -7.08 -8.06 -1.25
C LYS A 174 -7.95 -7.13 -2.06
N LEU A 175 -7.32 -6.12 -2.64
CA LEU A 175 -7.89 -5.30 -3.71
C LEU A 175 -7.22 -5.72 -5.01
N SER A 176 -8.02 -6.17 -5.98
CA SER A 176 -7.56 -6.61 -7.29
C SER A 176 -8.29 -5.83 -8.37
N LYS A 177 -7.55 -5.13 -9.25
CA LYS A 177 -8.13 -4.33 -10.34
C LYS A 177 -9.17 -3.30 -9.83
N VAL A 178 -8.93 -2.73 -8.66
CA VAL A 178 -9.82 -1.74 -8.04
C VAL A 178 -9.36 -0.34 -8.42
N GLU A 179 -10.29 0.52 -8.81
CA GLU A 179 -10.05 1.93 -9.13
C GLU A 179 -10.84 2.83 -8.17
N ASN A 180 -10.19 3.87 -7.65
CA ASN A 180 -10.77 4.82 -6.71
C ASN A 180 -11.29 4.12 -5.45
N ALA A 181 -10.40 3.70 -4.55
CA ALA A 181 -10.81 3.10 -3.28
C ALA A 181 -10.29 3.84 -2.06
N PHE A 182 -11.04 3.73 -0.97
CA PHE A 182 -10.65 4.24 0.33
C PHE A 182 -10.98 3.25 1.44
N VAL A 183 -9.94 2.61 1.99
CA VAL A 183 -9.99 1.77 3.19
C VAL A 183 -9.58 2.62 4.40
N ARG A 184 -10.46 2.73 5.40
CA ARG A 184 -10.25 3.61 6.55
C ARG A 184 -10.69 3.00 7.88
N GLY A 185 -9.84 3.13 8.89
CA GLY A 185 -10.25 2.94 10.28
C GLY A 185 -10.65 1.51 10.62
N ILE A 186 -10.24 0.51 9.84
CA ILE A 186 -10.48 -0.90 10.16
C ILE A 186 -9.25 -1.50 10.85
N HIS A 187 -9.46 -2.62 11.52
CA HIS A 187 -8.41 -3.42 12.13
C HIS A 187 -8.15 -4.68 11.29
N SER A 188 -6.89 -5.07 11.12
CA SER A 188 -6.50 -6.36 10.55
C SER A 188 -5.51 -7.04 11.48
N ILE A 189 -5.90 -8.18 12.05
CA ILE A 189 -5.11 -8.89 13.04
C ILE A 189 -4.81 -10.33 12.63
N ASN A 190 -3.68 -10.85 13.09
CA ASN A 190 -3.28 -12.26 12.97
C ASN A 190 -3.50 -12.82 11.56
N SER A 191 -3.07 -12.10 10.53
CA SER A 191 -3.22 -12.58 9.15
C SER A 191 -2.43 -13.87 8.95
N LYS A 192 -2.94 -14.76 8.08
CA LYS A 192 -2.22 -16.00 7.74
C LYS A 192 -0.95 -15.63 6.99
N GLY A 193 -1.05 -14.85 5.91
CA GLY A 193 0.05 -14.21 5.20
C GLY A 193 -0.02 -12.68 5.32
N PHE A 194 0.17 -11.95 4.22
CA PHE A 194 0.09 -10.47 4.26
C PHE A 194 -1.29 -10.01 4.75
N HIS A 195 -1.35 -8.90 5.47
CA HIS A 195 -2.62 -8.37 5.97
C HIS A 195 -3.46 -7.74 4.86
N ILE A 196 -2.84 -6.87 4.05
CA ILE A 196 -3.54 -6.13 3.00
C ILE A 196 -2.70 -6.13 1.72
N GLY A 197 -3.31 -6.48 0.59
CA GLY A 197 -2.69 -6.44 -0.74
C GLY A 197 -3.47 -5.57 -1.72
N ALA A 198 -2.77 -4.74 -2.50
CA ALA A 198 -3.35 -4.04 -3.65
C ALA A 198 -2.59 -4.39 -4.92
N ASN A 199 -3.27 -5.08 -5.84
CA ASN A 199 -2.71 -5.53 -7.10
C ASN A 199 -3.49 -4.95 -8.29
N MET A 200 -2.80 -4.42 -9.29
CA MET A 200 -3.44 -3.83 -10.48
C MET A 200 -4.44 -2.70 -10.15
N CYS A 201 -4.22 -1.97 -9.07
CA CYS A 201 -5.15 -0.97 -8.57
C CYS A 201 -4.74 0.46 -8.94
N ARG A 202 -5.69 1.40 -8.92
CA ARG A 202 -5.42 2.81 -9.20
C ARG A 202 -6.16 3.74 -8.25
N ASN A 203 -5.49 4.78 -7.77
CA ASN A 203 -6.03 5.78 -6.85
C ASN A 203 -6.62 5.16 -5.57
N ILE A 204 -5.76 4.53 -4.77
CA ILE A 204 -6.15 3.85 -3.53
C ILE A 204 -5.66 4.64 -2.32
N ARG A 205 -6.48 4.69 -1.26
CA ARG A 205 -6.14 5.30 0.02
C ARG A 205 -6.31 4.31 1.16
N PHE A 206 -5.25 4.11 1.94
CA PHE A 206 -5.24 3.37 3.20
C PHE A 206 -4.97 4.37 4.33
N PHE A 207 -5.95 4.59 5.21
CA PHE A 207 -5.86 5.63 6.24
C PHE A 207 -6.29 5.13 7.62
N SER A 208 -5.52 5.49 8.65
CA SER A 208 -5.91 5.22 10.05
C SER A 208 -6.20 3.74 10.32
N LEU A 209 -5.49 2.84 9.64
CA LEU A 209 -5.59 1.41 9.84
C LEU A 209 -4.75 0.98 11.04
N THR A 210 -5.19 -0.05 11.73
CA THR A 210 -4.41 -0.75 12.75
C THR A 210 -4.18 -2.18 12.29
N ILE A 211 -2.91 -2.54 12.09
CA ILE A 211 -2.49 -3.86 11.59
C ILE A 211 -1.57 -4.48 12.62
N ILE A 212 -1.93 -5.67 13.13
CA ILE A 212 -1.22 -6.31 14.24
C ILE A 212 -1.07 -7.82 13.99
N ALA A 213 0.18 -8.28 13.96
CA ALA A 213 0.55 -9.67 14.15
C ALA A 213 1.80 -9.76 15.05
N PRO A 214 2.07 -10.91 15.68
CA PRO A 214 3.31 -11.16 16.43
C PRO A 214 4.57 -10.91 15.59
N GLU A 215 5.67 -10.54 16.22
CA GLU A 215 6.96 -10.29 15.55
C GLU A 215 7.54 -11.55 14.88
N ASP A 216 7.21 -12.73 15.40
CA ASP A 216 7.65 -14.02 14.87
C ASP A 216 6.70 -14.63 13.83
N SER A 217 5.60 -13.95 13.47
CA SER A 217 4.66 -14.45 12.47
C SER A 217 5.25 -14.36 11.04
N PRO A 218 5.39 -15.47 10.32
CA PRO A 218 6.14 -15.51 9.08
C PRO A 218 5.35 -14.91 7.90
N ASN A 219 5.97 -13.97 7.18
CA ASN A 219 5.42 -13.36 5.96
C ASN A 219 4.06 -12.69 6.16
N THR A 220 3.91 -11.98 7.27
CA THR A 220 2.71 -11.18 7.58
C THR A 220 2.91 -9.71 7.22
N ASP A 221 3.32 -9.39 5.99
CA ASP A 221 3.49 -7.99 5.55
C ASP A 221 2.23 -7.17 5.87
N GLY A 222 2.40 -5.91 6.26
CA GLY A 222 1.29 -5.03 6.61
C GLY A 222 0.46 -4.64 5.39
N ILE A 223 1.04 -3.82 4.52
CA ILE A 223 0.41 -3.39 3.26
C ILE A 223 1.37 -3.65 2.10
N HIS A 224 1.00 -4.59 1.22
CA HIS A 224 1.72 -4.93 0.01
C HIS A 224 1.08 -4.28 -1.22
N ILE A 225 1.88 -3.59 -2.03
CA ILE A 225 1.45 -2.93 -3.27
C ILE A 225 2.18 -3.54 -4.46
N SER A 226 1.45 -3.94 -5.50
CA SER A 226 2.01 -4.41 -6.76
C SER A 226 1.21 -3.89 -7.96
N ARG A 227 1.88 -3.59 -9.06
CA ARG A 227 1.27 -3.17 -10.34
C ARG A 227 0.20 -2.08 -10.18
N SER A 228 0.40 -1.17 -9.23
CA SER A 228 -0.63 -0.21 -8.82
C SER A 228 -0.12 1.22 -8.90
N GLU A 229 -1.01 2.16 -9.21
CA GLU A 229 -0.67 3.56 -9.46
C GLU A 229 -1.45 4.52 -8.54
N ILE A 230 -0.79 5.57 -8.04
CA ILE A 230 -1.38 6.61 -7.18
C ILE A 230 -1.94 5.96 -5.90
N VAL A 231 -1.05 5.46 -5.06
CA VAL A 231 -1.42 4.82 -3.79
C VAL A 231 -0.97 5.71 -2.62
N ARG A 232 -1.89 6.00 -1.70
CA ARG A 232 -1.62 6.79 -0.49
C ARG A 232 -1.86 5.95 0.76
N ILE A 233 -0.81 5.74 1.53
CA ILE A 233 -0.81 5.02 2.81
C ILE A 233 -0.50 6.07 3.88
N SER A 234 -1.42 6.33 4.81
CA SER A 234 -1.16 7.34 5.84
C SER A 234 -1.83 7.15 7.18
N LYS A 235 -1.17 7.63 8.25
CA LYS A 235 -1.66 7.56 9.64
C LYS A 235 -1.96 6.15 10.12
N ASN A 236 -1.24 5.14 9.64
CA ASN A 236 -1.47 3.76 10.02
C ASN A 236 -0.53 3.36 11.17
N ILE A 237 -0.95 2.37 11.97
CA ILE A 237 -0.13 1.69 12.95
C ILE A 237 0.00 0.24 12.49
N ILE A 238 1.23 -0.22 12.28
CA ILE A 238 1.51 -1.53 11.70
C ILE A 238 2.60 -2.21 12.53
N SER A 239 2.25 -3.34 13.14
CA SER A 239 3.15 -4.27 13.79
C SER A 239 2.94 -5.64 13.15
N SER A 240 4.00 -6.28 12.67
CA SER A 240 3.91 -7.62 12.10
C SER A 240 5.26 -8.33 12.13
N GLY A 241 5.32 -9.58 11.68
CA GLY A 241 6.58 -10.32 11.56
C GLY A 241 7.28 -10.20 10.20
N ASP A 242 6.88 -9.25 9.33
CA ASP A 242 7.56 -9.00 8.05
C ASP A 242 7.45 -7.50 7.66
N ASP A 243 7.53 -7.16 6.37
CA ASP A 243 7.56 -5.77 5.91
C ASP A 243 6.31 -4.98 6.36
N CYS A 244 6.51 -3.82 6.99
CA CYS A 244 5.43 -2.91 7.39
C CYS A 244 4.64 -2.44 6.16
N VAL A 245 5.37 -1.98 5.15
CA VAL A 245 4.86 -1.66 3.81
C VAL A 245 5.85 -2.22 2.80
N SER A 246 5.35 -2.95 1.80
CA SER A 246 6.18 -3.53 0.74
C SER A 246 5.67 -3.15 -0.65
N LEU A 247 6.60 -2.82 -1.57
CA LEU A 247 6.30 -2.49 -2.97
C LEU A 247 6.91 -3.52 -3.90
N GLY A 248 6.08 -4.23 -4.65
CA GLY A 248 6.48 -5.08 -5.76
C GLY A 248 6.51 -4.36 -7.11
N GLN A 249 6.86 -5.13 -8.15
CA GLN A 249 6.91 -4.70 -9.56
C GLN A 249 5.70 -3.84 -10.00
N GLY A 250 5.93 -2.89 -10.90
CA GLY A 250 4.89 -2.06 -11.53
C GLY A 250 4.22 -1.04 -10.60
N SER A 251 4.71 -0.85 -9.38
CA SER A 251 4.17 0.13 -8.44
C SER A 251 4.62 1.54 -8.82
N LYS A 252 3.67 2.47 -9.00
CA LYS A 252 3.94 3.83 -9.46
C LYS A 252 3.29 4.89 -8.58
N ASN A 253 4.01 5.95 -8.26
CA ASN A 253 3.50 7.09 -7.48
C ASN A 253 2.85 6.66 -6.15
N VAL A 254 3.64 5.99 -5.31
CA VAL A 254 3.23 5.54 -3.98
C VAL A 254 3.70 6.54 -2.93
N THR A 255 2.85 6.88 -1.97
CA THR A 255 3.17 7.78 -0.87
C THR A 255 2.80 7.14 0.47
N VAL A 256 3.78 6.99 1.35
CA VAL A 256 3.64 6.50 2.73
C VAL A 256 3.92 7.67 3.67
N THR A 257 2.95 8.06 4.51
CA THR A 257 3.14 9.20 5.42
C THR A 257 2.54 9.01 6.81
N LYS A 258 3.22 9.49 7.85
CA LYS A 258 2.68 9.44 9.23
C LYS A 258 2.34 8.00 9.66
N THR A 259 3.06 7.01 9.14
CA THR A 259 2.88 5.60 9.51
C THR A 259 3.87 5.24 10.62
N ILE A 260 3.37 4.54 11.63
CA ILE A 260 4.18 3.95 12.68
C ILE A 260 4.33 2.46 12.33
N CYS A 261 5.56 2.04 12.11
CA CYS A 261 5.93 0.66 11.84
C CYS A 261 6.69 0.10 13.04
N GLY A 262 6.39 -1.14 13.45
CA GLY A 262 7.22 -1.81 14.42
C GLY A 262 6.48 -2.62 15.48
N PRO A 263 6.98 -3.83 15.81
CA PRO A 263 8.08 -4.56 15.16
C PRO A 263 7.78 -5.00 13.71
N GLY A 264 8.78 -5.58 13.02
CA GLY A 264 8.69 -6.07 11.63
C GLY A 264 9.93 -5.76 10.78
N HIS A 265 9.88 -5.93 9.46
CA HIS A 265 11.03 -5.73 8.56
C HIS A 265 11.19 -4.30 8.00
N GLY A 266 10.36 -3.34 8.42
CA GLY A 266 10.44 -1.95 7.97
C GLY A 266 9.71 -1.67 6.66
N ILE A 267 10.10 -0.62 5.94
CA ILE A 267 9.49 -0.24 4.67
C ILE A 267 10.41 -0.69 3.52
N SER A 268 9.93 -1.61 2.69
CA SER A 268 10.75 -2.27 1.67
C SER A 268 10.23 -2.04 0.25
N VAL A 269 11.15 -1.80 -0.69
CA VAL A 269 10.92 -1.94 -2.13
C VAL A 269 11.53 -3.27 -2.58
N GLY A 270 10.72 -4.10 -3.21
CA GLY A 270 11.08 -5.41 -3.71
C GLY A 270 10.59 -6.58 -2.84
N SER A 271 11.07 -7.79 -3.08
CA SER A 271 12.21 -8.07 -3.96
C SER A 271 11.88 -7.90 -5.45
N LEU A 272 12.71 -7.13 -6.16
CA LEU A 272 12.58 -6.87 -7.59
C LEU A 272 13.54 -7.73 -8.41
N GLY A 273 13.18 -7.99 -9.65
CA GLY A 273 13.98 -8.75 -10.59
C GLY A 273 13.84 -10.27 -10.44
N LYS A 274 12.75 -10.75 -9.83
CA LYS A 274 12.49 -12.18 -9.65
C LYS A 274 11.89 -12.81 -10.91
N TYR A 275 11.00 -12.09 -11.57
CA TYR A 275 10.24 -12.58 -12.72
C TYR A 275 10.73 -11.96 -14.04
N ALA A 276 10.50 -12.67 -15.14
CA ALA A 276 10.64 -12.07 -16.47
C ALA A 276 9.58 -10.98 -16.66
N ASN A 277 9.95 -9.91 -17.37
CA ASN A 277 9.06 -8.80 -17.73
C ASN A 277 8.45 -8.10 -16.51
N GLU A 278 9.20 -7.98 -15.40
CA GLU A 278 8.78 -7.12 -14.30
C GLU A 278 8.69 -5.67 -14.76
N GLU A 279 7.57 -5.03 -14.42
CA GLU A 279 7.39 -3.60 -14.66
C GLU A 279 8.19 -2.77 -13.65
N ASP A 280 8.66 -1.61 -14.09
CA ASP A 280 9.42 -0.67 -13.27
C ASP A 280 8.64 -0.18 -12.05
N VAL A 281 9.37 0.08 -10.95
CA VAL A 281 8.87 0.76 -9.76
C VAL A 281 9.32 2.21 -9.81
N VAL A 282 8.37 3.15 -9.85
CA VAL A 282 8.64 4.56 -10.15
C VAL A 282 7.94 5.47 -9.16
N GLY A 283 8.65 6.40 -8.53
CA GLY A 283 8.03 7.41 -7.68
C GLY A 283 7.53 6.83 -6.36
N LEU A 284 8.39 6.89 -5.34
CA LEU A 284 8.04 6.55 -3.96
C LEU A 284 8.37 7.73 -3.06
N ILE A 285 7.43 8.10 -2.21
CA ILE A 285 7.67 9.06 -1.12
C ILE A 285 7.32 8.38 0.20
N VAL A 286 8.30 8.20 1.07
CA VAL A 286 8.12 7.82 2.46
C VAL A 286 8.48 9.02 3.31
N LYS A 287 7.49 9.60 4.02
CA LYS A 287 7.71 10.84 4.76
C LYS A 287 7.06 10.87 6.13
N ASN A 288 7.72 11.46 7.14
CA ASN A 288 7.17 11.60 8.50
C ASN A 288 6.77 10.25 9.10
N CYS A 289 7.61 9.22 9.01
CA CYS A 289 7.31 7.90 9.54
C CYS A 289 8.18 7.58 10.76
N THR A 290 7.70 6.69 11.62
CA THR A 290 8.44 6.20 12.78
C THR A 290 8.59 4.69 12.65
N LEU A 291 9.82 4.20 12.75
CA LEU A 291 10.14 2.78 12.73
C LEU A 291 10.73 2.40 14.08
N THR A 292 10.03 1.53 14.81
CA THR A 292 10.40 1.12 16.17
C THR A 292 10.67 -0.37 16.22
N ARG A 293 11.86 -0.77 16.66
CA ARG A 293 12.23 -2.19 16.82
C ARG A 293 11.97 -3.02 15.56
N THR A 294 12.27 -2.45 14.38
CA THR A 294 12.20 -3.15 13.11
C THR A 294 13.57 -3.70 12.72
N ASP A 295 13.58 -4.82 11.99
CA ASP A 295 14.80 -5.41 11.43
C ASP A 295 15.48 -4.49 10.43
N ASN A 296 14.71 -3.74 9.65
CA ASN A 296 15.24 -2.73 8.74
C ASN A 296 14.47 -1.44 8.91
N GLY A 297 15.11 -0.32 8.56
CA GLY A 297 14.43 0.95 8.42
C GLY A 297 13.77 1.04 7.04
N VAL A 298 14.50 1.62 6.10
CA VAL A 298 14.11 1.71 4.69
C VAL A 298 15.03 0.85 3.83
N ARG A 299 14.44 0.03 2.96
CA ARG A 299 15.18 -1.02 2.23
C ARG A 299 14.76 -1.09 0.76
N ILE A 300 15.73 -1.22 -0.14
CA ILE A 300 15.51 -1.61 -1.53
C ILE A 300 16.24 -2.93 -1.76
N LYS A 301 15.54 -3.97 -2.23
CA LYS A 301 16.09 -5.32 -2.41
C LYS A 301 15.86 -5.84 -3.84
N THR A 302 16.92 -6.23 -4.54
CA THR A 302 16.86 -6.79 -5.90
C THR A 302 17.65 -8.09 -6.02
N TRP A 303 17.16 -9.02 -6.83
CA TRP A 303 17.78 -10.34 -7.00
C TRP A 303 19.02 -10.29 -7.89
N PRO A 304 20.08 -11.05 -7.56
CA PRO A 304 21.12 -11.44 -8.51
C PRO A 304 20.54 -12.17 -9.72
N GLY A 305 21.15 -11.98 -10.89
CA GLY A 305 20.75 -12.62 -12.14
C GLY A 305 19.36 -12.22 -12.63
N SER A 306 18.89 -11.05 -12.19
CA SER A 306 17.56 -10.58 -12.54
C SER A 306 17.44 -10.24 -14.03
N PRO A 307 16.25 -10.40 -14.62
CA PRO A 307 15.88 -9.67 -15.84
C PRO A 307 15.97 -8.15 -15.62
N PRO A 308 16.15 -7.35 -16.69
CA PRO A 308 16.20 -5.90 -16.57
C PRO A 308 14.86 -5.29 -16.14
N SER A 309 14.91 -4.38 -15.18
CA SER A 309 13.82 -3.48 -14.77
C SER A 309 14.42 -2.30 -13.99
N GLN A 310 13.60 -1.36 -13.50
CA GLN A 310 14.06 -0.15 -12.83
C GLN A 310 13.35 0.12 -11.50
N ALA A 311 14.07 0.73 -10.58
CA ALA A 311 13.58 1.35 -9.35
C ALA A 311 14.09 2.79 -9.29
N ILE A 312 13.22 3.78 -9.52
CA ILE A 312 13.64 5.17 -9.78
C ILE A 312 12.77 6.21 -9.07
N GLY A 313 13.43 7.27 -8.58
CA GLY A 313 12.77 8.48 -8.08
C GLY A 313 12.15 8.29 -6.71
N PHE A 314 12.94 7.89 -5.73
CA PHE A 314 12.47 7.62 -4.37
C PHE A 314 12.96 8.68 -3.39
N LEU A 315 12.08 9.09 -2.48
CA LEU A 315 12.36 10.00 -1.39
C LEU A 315 11.99 9.34 -0.06
N PHE A 316 12.97 9.16 0.81
CA PHE A 316 12.80 8.75 2.20
C PHE A 316 13.16 9.94 3.09
N SER A 317 12.18 10.61 3.68
CA SER A 317 12.37 11.91 4.33
C SER A 317 11.70 12.00 5.70
N ASP A 318 12.31 12.70 6.65
CA ASP A 318 11.76 12.94 7.99
C ASP A 318 11.37 11.63 8.70
N ILE A 319 12.32 10.70 8.81
CA ILE A 319 12.11 9.38 9.40
C ILE A 319 12.75 9.31 10.79
N ILE A 320 11.98 8.86 11.77
CA ILE A 320 12.48 8.57 13.12
C ILE A 320 12.70 7.05 13.23
N MET A 321 13.89 6.67 13.65
CA MET A 321 14.26 5.29 13.94
C MET A 321 14.45 5.12 15.44
N ASP A 322 13.84 4.09 16.01
CA ASP A 322 13.94 3.77 17.42
C ASP A 322 14.30 2.29 17.54
N ASN A 323 15.55 2.00 17.91
CA ASN A 323 16.08 0.66 18.05
C ASN A 323 15.93 -0.19 16.77
N VAL A 324 16.16 0.43 15.60
CA VAL A 324 16.11 -0.26 14.30
C VAL A 324 17.40 -1.03 14.06
N ARG A 325 17.32 -2.27 13.59
CA ARG A 325 18.52 -3.11 13.39
C ARG A 325 19.35 -2.66 12.18
N ASN A 326 18.76 -2.54 11.00
CA ASN A 326 19.45 -2.12 9.77
C ASN A 326 18.78 -0.87 9.16
N PRO A 327 19.21 0.35 9.51
CA PRO A 327 18.53 1.61 9.19
C PRO A 327 18.27 1.87 7.70
N ILE A 328 19.30 1.93 6.86
CA ILE A 328 19.19 2.38 5.46
C ILE A 328 19.90 1.36 4.56
N ILE A 329 19.15 0.72 3.65
CA ILE A 329 19.66 -0.39 2.85
C ILE A 329 19.30 -0.26 1.37
N ILE A 330 20.30 -0.46 0.51
CA ILE A 330 20.14 -0.88 -0.89
C ILE A 330 20.92 -2.19 -1.04
N ASP A 331 20.22 -3.28 -1.34
CA ASP A 331 20.78 -4.62 -1.47
C ASP A 331 20.42 -5.21 -2.84
N GLN A 332 21.35 -5.13 -3.78
CA GLN A 332 21.24 -5.78 -5.09
C GLN A 332 21.79 -7.21 -5.12
N ASN A 333 22.12 -7.75 -3.94
CA ASN A 333 22.54 -9.13 -3.72
C ASN A 333 21.48 -9.92 -2.91
N TYR A 334 20.23 -9.44 -2.90
CA TYR A 334 19.18 -9.99 -2.06
C TYR A 334 18.96 -11.47 -2.32
N CYS A 335 18.94 -12.22 -1.23
CA CYS A 335 18.94 -13.66 -1.28
C CYS A 335 18.32 -14.29 -0.04
N ASN A 336 17.09 -14.82 -0.18
CA ASN A 336 16.41 -15.51 0.93
C ASN A 336 16.61 -17.04 0.90
N THR A 337 17.29 -17.57 -0.12
CA THR A 337 17.62 -19.01 -0.25
C THR A 337 18.98 -19.17 -0.91
N HIS A 338 19.72 -20.23 -0.61
CA HIS A 338 21.05 -20.47 -1.18
C HIS A 338 21.10 -20.59 -2.73
N LYS A 339 19.96 -20.56 -3.42
CA LYS A 339 19.86 -20.68 -4.89
C LYS A 339 20.29 -19.42 -5.66
N CYS A 340 20.45 -18.29 -4.98
CA CYS A 340 20.94 -17.05 -5.58
C CYS A 340 22.47 -17.05 -5.75
N PHE A 341 23.20 -17.90 -5.01
CA PHE A 341 24.66 -17.83 -4.95
C PHE A 341 25.26 -18.22 -6.30
N GLY A 342 26.30 -17.49 -6.72
CA GLY A 342 26.96 -17.69 -8.02
C GLY A 342 26.17 -17.17 -9.22
N LYS A 343 25.00 -16.54 -9.02
CA LYS A 343 24.30 -15.82 -10.10
C LYS A 343 25.06 -14.54 -10.46
N PRO A 344 24.96 -14.07 -11.72
CA PRO A 344 25.56 -12.81 -12.12
C PRO A 344 24.95 -11.62 -11.32
N PRO A 345 25.60 -10.45 -11.30
CA PRO A 345 25.05 -9.26 -10.65
C PRO A 345 23.63 -8.92 -11.11
N SER A 346 22.86 -8.23 -10.26
CA SER A 346 21.50 -7.78 -10.60
C SER A 346 21.51 -6.83 -11.81
N ASN A 347 20.53 -6.99 -12.70
CA ASN A 347 20.27 -6.09 -13.83
C ASN A 347 19.17 -5.05 -13.54
N VAL A 348 18.63 -5.01 -12.32
CA VAL A 348 17.70 -3.94 -11.94
C VAL A 348 18.48 -2.65 -11.79
N LYS A 349 18.11 -1.59 -12.52
CA LYS A 349 18.71 -0.27 -12.36
C LYS A 349 18.09 0.46 -11.18
N ILE A 350 18.92 1.02 -10.31
CA ILE A 350 18.48 1.84 -9.18
C ILE A 350 19.03 3.24 -9.36
N SER A 351 18.15 4.25 -9.43
CA SER A 351 18.58 5.64 -9.56
C SER A 351 17.68 6.65 -8.88
N ASP A 352 18.22 7.84 -8.63
CA ASP A 352 17.48 9.00 -8.12
C ASP A 352 16.83 8.73 -6.76
N ILE A 353 17.64 8.29 -5.80
CA ILE A 353 17.21 7.93 -4.45
C ILE A 353 17.75 8.96 -3.47
N ARG A 354 16.85 9.59 -2.71
CA ARG A 354 17.21 10.55 -1.66
C ARG A 354 16.78 10.04 -0.29
N PHE A 355 17.70 10.13 0.66
CA PHE A 355 17.46 9.91 2.07
C PHE A 355 17.70 11.23 2.80
N GLU A 356 16.69 11.76 3.48
CA GLU A 356 16.70 13.12 4.05
C GLU A 356 16.18 13.13 5.48
N ASN A 357 16.87 13.83 6.40
CA ASN A 357 16.41 14.03 7.79
C ASN A 357 16.05 12.72 8.52
N ILE A 358 16.86 11.68 8.34
CA ILE A 358 16.68 10.39 9.02
C ILE A 358 17.45 10.42 10.33
N ARG A 359 16.77 10.20 11.46
CA ARG A 359 17.37 10.32 12.78
C ARG A 359 16.91 9.28 13.79
N GLY A 360 17.67 9.12 14.86
CA GLY A 360 17.30 8.30 16.02
C GLY A 360 18.33 7.23 16.32
N THR A 361 17.92 6.00 16.63
CA THR A 361 18.81 4.98 17.19
C THR A 361 18.80 3.68 16.39
N THR A 362 19.94 3.01 16.37
CA THR A 362 20.13 1.68 15.79
C THR A 362 20.84 0.75 16.76
N ILE A 363 20.54 -0.55 16.66
CA ILE A 363 21.11 -1.60 17.52
C ILE A 363 22.22 -2.40 16.85
N THR A 364 22.63 -2.03 15.63
CA THR A 364 23.81 -2.61 14.96
C THR A 364 24.79 -1.51 14.52
N PRO A 365 26.10 -1.82 14.40
CA PRO A 365 27.11 -0.83 14.05
C PRO A 365 27.03 -0.35 12.59
N THR A 366 26.40 -1.11 11.69
CA THR A 366 26.30 -0.73 10.28
C THR A 366 24.96 -0.05 10.02
N ALA A 367 24.94 1.28 10.01
CA ALA A 367 23.70 2.04 9.82
C ALA A 367 23.30 2.18 8.34
N VAL A 368 24.27 2.33 7.44
CA VAL A 368 24.01 2.46 5.99
C VAL A 368 24.71 1.34 5.24
N THR A 369 23.96 0.61 4.42
CA THR A 369 24.49 -0.45 3.55
C THR A 369 24.00 -0.26 2.13
N PHE A 370 24.91 0.08 1.21
CA PHE A 370 24.64 0.12 -0.23
C PHE A 370 25.48 -0.93 -0.94
N SER A 371 24.89 -2.09 -1.20
CA SER A 371 25.50 -3.16 -1.99
C SER A 371 24.90 -3.15 -3.39
N CYS A 372 25.42 -2.27 -4.26
CA CYS A 372 24.93 -2.11 -5.61
C CYS A 372 25.58 -3.10 -6.59
N SER A 373 24.90 -3.35 -7.71
CA SER A 373 25.34 -4.27 -8.76
C SER A 373 26.64 -3.77 -9.39
N ALA A 374 27.59 -4.69 -9.63
CA ALA A 374 28.84 -4.40 -10.35
C ALA A 374 28.62 -4.17 -11.85
N THR A 375 27.47 -4.57 -12.39
CA THR A 375 27.11 -4.35 -13.80
C THR A 375 26.25 -3.10 -13.98
N PHE A 376 25.35 -2.84 -13.03
CA PHE A 376 24.45 -1.70 -13.02
C PHE A 376 24.58 -0.94 -11.70
N HIS A 377 25.66 -0.16 -11.59
CA HIS A 377 25.94 0.67 -10.42
C HIS A 377 24.74 1.56 -10.08
N CYS A 378 24.48 1.78 -8.79
CA CYS A 378 23.44 2.72 -8.37
C CYS A 378 23.85 4.16 -8.76
N GLN A 379 22.89 4.94 -9.25
CA GLN A 379 23.15 6.30 -9.76
C GLN A 379 22.35 7.35 -9.00
N ASN A 380 22.94 8.53 -8.80
CA ASN A 380 22.28 9.67 -8.14
C ASN A 380 21.65 9.29 -6.78
N ILE A 381 22.45 8.67 -5.91
CA ILE A 381 22.08 8.36 -4.54
C ILE A 381 22.56 9.49 -3.64
N HIS A 382 21.68 10.02 -2.80
CA HIS A 382 21.97 11.19 -1.98
C HIS A 382 21.52 11.02 -0.54
N LEU A 383 22.40 11.35 0.41
CA LEU A 383 22.12 11.39 1.85
C LEU A 383 22.21 12.84 2.33
N ASP A 384 21.12 13.34 2.92
CA ASP A 384 21.06 14.67 3.52
C ASP A 384 20.64 14.57 4.98
N ASN A 385 21.46 15.11 5.88
CA ASN A 385 21.16 15.20 7.31
C ASN A 385 20.75 13.86 7.94
N ILE A 386 21.68 12.89 7.93
CA ILE A 386 21.51 11.58 8.58
C ILE A 386 22.11 11.67 9.99
N ASN A 387 21.28 11.45 11.01
CA ASN A 387 21.66 11.56 12.42
C ASN A 387 21.21 10.33 13.23
N LEU A 388 21.92 9.23 13.04
CA LEU A 388 21.71 7.99 13.75
C LEU A 388 22.75 7.84 14.87
N GLN A 389 22.31 7.25 15.97
CA GLN A 389 23.15 6.90 17.12
C GLN A 389 23.14 5.39 17.29
N TYR A 390 24.33 4.81 17.40
CA TYR A 390 24.47 3.40 17.70
C TYR A 390 24.30 3.15 19.19
N ILE A 391 23.28 2.38 19.57
CA ILE A 391 23.03 1.92 20.93
C ILE A 391 23.11 0.39 20.92
N PRO A 392 24.26 -0.19 21.30
CA PRO A 392 24.46 -1.63 21.25
C PRO A 392 23.42 -2.38 22.07
N ASP A 393 22.75 -3.36 21.47
CA ASP A 393 21.97 -4.34 22.22
C ASP A 393 22.87 -5.51 22.62
N HIS A 394 23.55 -5.36 23.75
CA HIS A 394 24.42 -6.40 24.30
C HIS A 394 23.66 -7.66 24.73
N ALA A 395 22.37 -7.56 25.04
CA ALA A 395 21.54 -8.71 25.40
C ALA A 395 21.21 -9.57 24.18
N ALA A 396 20.93 -8.96 23.04
CA ALA A 396 20.63 -9.67 21.79
C ALA A 396 21.88 -10.14 21.00
N TYR A 397 23.00 -9.39 21.07
CA TYR A 397 24.16 -9.62 20.18
C TYR A 397 25.49 -9.89 20.88
N GLY A 398 25.56 -9.84 22.22
CA GLY A 398 26.78 -10.11 22.97
C GLY A 398 27.96 -9.26 22.50
N SER A 399 29.14 -9.88 22.31
CA SER A 399 30.36 -9.21 21.82
C SER A 399 30.31 -8.81 20.34
N ARG A 400 29.34 -9.30 19.54
CA ARG A 400 29.14 -8.88 18.14
C ARG A 400 28.56 -7.46 18.03
N ALA A 401 28.08 -6.92 19.15
CA ALA A 401 27.69 -5.51 19.28
C ALA A 401 28.90 -4.56 19.39
N SER A 402 30.13 -5.06 19.31
CA SER A 402 31.35 -4.24 19.41
C SER A 402 31.93 -4.04 18.01
N GLY A 403 31.59 -2.93 17.36
CA GLY A 403 32.11 -2.58 16.04
C GLY A 403 32.06 -1.07 15.81
N PRO A 404 32.90 -0.53 14.91
CA PRO A 404 32.84 0.88 14.57
C PRO A 404 31.49 1.22 13.95
N PHE A 405 30.93 2.39 14.28
CA PHE A 405 29.69 2.86 13.69
C PHE A 405 29.95 3.37 12.27
N VAL A 406 29.44 2.67 11.25
CA VAL A 406 29.90 2.83 9.86
C VAL A 406 28.79 2.84 8.81
N SER A 407 29.14 3.40 7.65
CA SER A 407 28.46 3.20 6.37
C SER A 407 29.30 2.28 5.47
N VAL A 408 28.66 1.34 4.79
CA VAL A 408 29.31 0.42 3.84
C VAL A 408 28.68 0.61 2.46
N CYS A 409 29.50 0.97 1.48
CA CYS A 409 29.05 1.18 0.10
C CYS A 409 29.90 0.39 -0.89
N GLN A 410 29.26 -0.11 -1.94
CA GLN A 410 29.88 -0.81 -3.06
C GLN A 410 29.15 -0.43 -4.35
N ASN A 411 29.90 -0.15 -5.42
CA ASN A 411 29.39 0.14 -6.76
C ASN A 411 28.38 1.30 -6.80
N VAL A 412 28.63 2.35 -6.01
CA VAL A 412 27.80 3.54 -5.93
C VAL A 412 28.67 4.77 -5.64
N LYS A 413 28.33 5.90 -6.25
CA LYS A 413 28.81 7.22 -5.83
C LYS A 413 27.68 7.91 -5.08
N VAL A 414 27.94 8.29 -3.84
CA VAL A 414 26.93 8.88 -2.97
C VAL A 414 27.22 10.37 -2.81
N GLY A 415 26.21 11.21 -3.03
CA GLY A 415 26.25 12.62 -2.66
C GLY A 415 25.86 12.80 -1.20
N TYR A 416 26.52 13.72 -0.51
CA TYR A 416 26.28 14.00 0.90
C TYR A 416 26.07 15.50 1.14
N THR A 417 25.08 15.85 1.94
CA THR A 417 24.88 17.21 2.48
C THR A 417 24.48 17.16 3.94
N GLY A 418 24.68 18.27 4.65
CA GLY A 418 24.31 18.37 6.07
C GLY A 418 25.10 17.42 6.97
N PHE A 419 24.54 17.14 8.15
CA PHE A 419 25.16 16.27 9.15
C PHE A 419 25.12 14.79 8.74
N GLN A 420 26.18 14.04 9.04
CA GLN A 420 26.31 12.62 8.70
C GLN A 420 26.83 11.83 9.92
N SER A 421 25.93 11.08 10.54
CA SER A 421 26.21 10.04 11.53
C SER A 421 25.31 8.84 11.18
N PRO A 422 25.85 7.69 10.73
CA PRO A 422 27.28 7.31 10.67
C PRO A 422 28.10 8.17 9.69
N PRO A 423 29.45 8.09 9.74
CA PRO A 423 30.31 8.73 8.75
C PRO A 423 29.94 8.33 7.31
N PRO A 424 30.16 9.22 6.32
CA PRO A 424 30.00 8.91 4.91
C PRO A 424 30.75 7.65 4.47
N CYS A 425 30.31 7.02 3.39
CA CYS A 425 31.02 5.89 2.81
C CYS A 425 32.41 6.29 2.31
N PRO A 426 33.41 5.40 2.44
CA PRO A 426 34.78 5.64 1.99
C PRO A 426 34.92 5.75 0.47
#